data_AF-A0A2H5Y7W6-F1
#
_entry.id   AF-A0A2H5Y7W6-F1
#
_cell.length_a   1.000
_cell.length_b   1.000
_cell.length_c   1.000
_cell.angle_alpha   90.00
_cell.angle_beta   90.00
_cell.angle_gamma   90.00
#
_symmetry.space_group_name_H-M   'P 1'
#
loop_
_entity.id
_entity.type
_entity.pdbx_description
1 polymer ?
#
loop_
_entity_poly.entity_id
_entity_poly.type
_entity_poly.pdbx_seq_one_letter_code
_entity_poly.pdbx_strand_id
1 'polypeptide(L)'
;MAFTVEDFQDLLTLLREHPDWRQQLWALLAGEELLRLPAEVKAFREETQQHFRRVARQIAALVKAQRRHYEEFIAFRAEADRRFLALQEEIAAARAEADRRFAELAEAQRRTEENLGRLSEAFAAHRQEFLEHRAETDRRFAELAEAQRRTEENLGRLSEAFAAHRQEFLEHRAETDRRFAELAEAQRRHYEEFIAFRAEADRRFLALQEEIAAARAEADRRFAELAQAIHRLTGRLEDHARDLSDLKRMRLEALYREEVSFFRRLLRRASPISGERKGRILDEAVEAGRITEQEADQAAPLDLLVEGFHRREDRRLYLAVEISWLGDTEDVRRARERATIFARALEAEVWPVVAAKALTSPARALARRLGVWWIQDGQAFAPHEIPEPSFGEPSAEG
;
A
#
# COMPACT_ATOMS: atom_id res chain seq x y z
N MET A 1 -14.45 142.69 -191.96
CA MET A 1 -13.63 141.87 -192.87
C MET A 1 -13.89 140.40 -192.52
N ALA A 2 -13.99 139.52 -193.52
CA ALA A 2 -14.32 138.11 -193.29
C ALA A 2 -13.11 137.38 -192.70
N PHE A 3 -13.27 136.76 -191.53
CA PHE A 3 -12.25 135.90 -190.91
C PHE A 3 -12.14 134.59 -191.70
N THR A 4 -10.94 134.25 -192.18
CA THR A 4 -10.68 133.10 -193.05
C THR A 4 -9.94 131.96 -192.32
N VAL A 5 -9.70 130.83 -193.00
CA VAL A 5 -8.99 129.68 -192.43
C VAL A 5 -7.50 129.97 -192.21
N GLU A 6 -6.88 130.81 -193.04
CA GLU A 6 -5.49 131.27 -192.85
C GLU A 6 -5.39 132.14 -191.58
N ASP A 7 -6.33 133.08 -191.38
CA ASP A 7 -6.39 133.91 -190.16
C ASP A 7 -6.49 133.06 -188.86
N PHE A 8 -7.15 131.89 -188.91
CA PHE A 8 -7.22 130.97 -187.77
C PHE A 8 -5.92 130.21 -187.52
N GLN A 9 -5.18 129.84 -188.58
CA GLN A 9 -3.88 129.21 -188.43
C GLN A 9 -2.83 130.19 -187.91
N ASP A 10 -2.88 131.44 -188.35
CA ASP A 10 -2.03 132.51 -187.84
C ASP A 10 -2.31 132.77 -186.35
N LEU A 11 -3.60 132.79 -185.94
CA LEU A 11 -3.98 132.89 -184.53
C LEU A 11 -3.45 131.71 -183.70
N LEU A 12 -3.52 130.47 -184.20
CA LEU A 12 -2.97 129.29 -183.51
C LEU A 12 -1.44 129.35 -183.37
N THR A 13 -0.74 129.86 -184.38
CA THR A 13 0.71 130.03 -184.35
C THR A 13 1.09 131.07 -183.30
N LEU A 14 0.44 132.23 -183.31
CA LEU A 14 0.60 133.28 -182.30
C LEU A 14 0.29 132.80 -180.88
N LEU A 15 -0.77 132.02 -180.67
CA LEU A 15 -1.12 131.47 -179.36
C LEU A 15 -0.12 130.41 -178.86
N ARG A 16 0.63 129.76 -179.75
CA ARG A 16 1.72 128.86 -179.36
C ARG A 16 2.99 129.62 -179.00
N GLU A 17 3.32 130.66 -179.76
CA GLU A 17 4.50 131.51 -179.51
C GLU A 17 4.32 132.39 -178.26
N HIS A 18 3.09 132.81 -177.97
CA HIS A 18 2.74 133.60 -176.79
C HIS A 18 1.85 132.81 -175.82
N PRO A 19 2.43 132.02 -174.88
CA PRO A 19 1.67 131.22 -173.92
C PRO A 19 0.74 132.06 -173.03
N ASP A 20 1.05 133.33 -172.81
CA ASP A 20 0.22 134.27 -172.04
C ASP A 20 -1.13 134.53 -172.74
N TRP A 21 -1.13 134.62 -174.08
CA TRP A 21 -2.36 134.81 -174.85
C TRP A 21 -3.22 133.57 -174.83
N ARG A 22 -2.61 132.39 -174.86
CA ARG A 22 -3.32 131.11 -174.68
C ARG A 22 -3.96 131.03 -173.31
N GLN A 23 -3.30 131.47 -172.24
CA GLN A 23 -3.92 131.56 -170.91
C GLN A 23 -5.12 132.50 -170.90
N GLN A 24 -5.02 133.68 -171.52
CA GLN A 24 -6.13 134.63 -171.59
C GLN A 24 -7.30 134.10 -172.41
N LEU A 25 -7.05 133.49 -173.58
CA LEU A 25 -8.08 132.85 -174.40
C LEU A 25 -8.74 131.68 -173.65
N TRP A 26 -7.96 130.89 -172.91
CA TRP A 26 -8.48 129.79 -172.10
C TRP A 26 -9.33 130.32 -170.93
N ALA A 27 -8.96 131.43 -170.31
CA ALA A 27 -9.77 132.08 -169.28
C ALA A 27 -11.10 132.64 -169.81
N LEU A 28 -11.15 133.07 -171.09
CA LEU A 28 -12.38 133.54 -171.76
C LEU A 28 -13.29 132.39 -172.24
N LEU A 29 -12.71 131.28 -172.71
CA LEU A 29 -13.44 130.13 -173.25
C LEU A 29 -13.85 129.11 -172.18
N ALA A 30 -13.07 128.95 -171.11
CA ALA A 30 -13.36 128.02 -170.05
C ALA A 30 -14.34 128.66 -169.05
N GLY A 31 -15.54 128.10 -168.93
CA GLY A 31 -16.46 128.44 -167.85
C GLY A 31 -15.84 128.17 -166.48
N GLU A 32 -16.31 128.88 -165.44
CA GLU A 32 -15.73 128.88 -164.09
C GLU A 32 -15.51 127.47 -163.49
N GLU A 33 -16.33 126.49 -163.85
CA GLU A 33 -16.23 125.09 -163.39
C GLU A 33 -14.94 124.39 -163.88
N LEU A 34 -14.56 124.59 -165.15
CA LEU A 34 -13.38 123.95 -165.75
C LEU A 34 -12.07 124.52 -165.18
N LEU A 35 -12.09 125.77 -164.72
CA LEU A 35 -10.97 126.41 -164.03
C LEU A 35 -10.78 125.89 -162.60
N ARG A 36 -11.83 125.44 -161.90
CA ARG A 36 -11.78 124.96 -160.50
C ARG A 36 -11.44 123.48 -160.35
N LEU A 37 -11.73 122.67 -161.38
CA LEU A 37 -11.56 121.21 -161.39
C LEU A 37 -10.17 120.71 -160.92
N PRO A 38 -9.03 121.30 -161.32
CA PRO A 38 -7.71 120.88 -160.83
C PRO A 38 -7.54 121.09 -159.31
N ALA A 39 -8.15 122.14 -158.74
CA ALA A 39 -8.12 122.42 -157.32
C ALA A 39 -9.02 121.45 -156.54
N GLU A 40 -10.20 121.10 -157.08
CA GLU A 40 -11.09 120.12 -156.48
C GLU A 40 -10.49 118.71 -156.47
N VAL A 41 -9.86 118.28 -157.57
CA VAL A 41 -9.14 116.99 -157.63
C VAL A 41 -7.97 116.97 -156.64
N LYS A 42 -7.26 118.10 -156.47
CA LYS A 42 -6.20 118.21 -155.47
C LYS A 42 -6.77 118.13 -154.05
N ALA A 43 -7.87 118.83 -153.77
CA ALA A 43 -8.55 118.79 -152.47
C ALA A 43 -9.07 117.39 -152.13
N PHE A 44 -9.72 116.70 -153.08
CA PHE A 44 -10.18 115.32 -152.90
C PHE A 44 -9.01 114.35 -152.67
N ARG A 45 -7.90 114.52 -153.40
CA ARG A 45 -6.69 113.72 -153.19
C ARG A 45 -6.11 113.96 -151.80
N GLU A 46 -6.06 115.21 -151.35
CA GLU A 46 -5.58 115.56 -150.01
C GLU A 46 -6.50 115.01 -148.91
N GLU A 47 -7.81 115.13 -149.06
CA GLU A 47 -8.80 114.55 -148.14
C GLU A 47 -8.68 113.02 -148.07
N THR A 48 -8.57 112.37 -149.23
CA THR A 48 -8.39 110.92 -149.32
C THR A 48 -7.08 110.48 -148.65
N GLN A 49 -5.98 111.20 -148.87
CA GLN A 49 -4.72 110.93 -148.19
C GLN A 49 -4.81 111.15 -146.67
N GLN A 50 -5.54 112.18 -146.23
CA GLN A 50 -5.79 112.41 -144.81
C GLN A 50 -6.64 111.28 -144.20
N HIS A 51 -7.67 110.81 -144.92
CA HIS A 51 -8.50 109.69 -144.51
C HIS A 51 -7.66 108.40 -144.40
N PHE A 52 -6.85 108.07 -145.41
CA PHE A 52 -5.93 106.93 -145.35
C PHE A 52 -4.93 107.04 -144.19
N ARG A 53 -4.37 108.23 -143.93
CA ARG A 53 -3.49 108.45 -142.77
C ARG A 53 -4.23 108.24 -141.45
N ARG A 54 -5.50 108.64 -141.35
CA ARG A 54 -6.33 108.41 -140.16
C ARG A 54 -6.57 106.91 -139.94
N VAL A 55 -6.97 106.19 -140.99
CA VAL A 55 -7.19 104.74 -140.93
C VAL A 55 -5.90 104.00 -140.60
N ALA A 56 -4.76 104.35 -141.22
CA ALA A 56 -3.46 103.74 -140.91
C ALA A 56 -3.06 103.93 -139.44
N ARG A 57 -3.33 105.11 -138.85
CA ARG A 57 -3.11 105.35 -137.41
C ARG A 57 -4.04 104.53 -136.53
N GLN A 58 -5.31 104.39 -136.89
CA GLN A 58 -6.27 103.55 -136.17
C GLN A 58 -5.86 102.07 -136.22
N ILE A 59 -5.45 101.56 -137.38
CA ILE A 59 -4.95 100.21 -137.54
C ILE A 59 -3.68 100.00 -136.70
N ALA A 60 -2.73 100.92 -136.74
CA ALA A 60 -1.51 100.84 -135.93
C ALA A 60 -1.81 100.86 -134.42
N ALA A 61 -2.75 101.70 -133.98
CA ALA A 61 -3.21 101.74 -132.60
C ALA A 61 -3.89 100.43 -132.19
N LEU A 62 -4.73 99.86 -133.06
CA LEU A 62 -5.40 98.58 -132.82
C LEU A 62 -4.39 97.42 -132.74
N VAL A 63 -3.40 97.36 -133.64
CA VAL A 63 -2.33 96.36 -133.59
C VAL A 63 -1.51 96.49 -132.30
N LYS A 64 -1.20 97.71 -131.86
CA LYS A 64 -0.50 97.94 -130.59
C LYS A 64 -1.34 97.52 -129.38
N ALA A 65 -2.63 97.82 -129.39
CA ALA A 65 -3.57 97.38 -128.35
C ALA A 65 -3.72 95.86 -128.32
N GLN A 66 -3.84 95.22 -129.49
CA GLN A 66 -3.94 93.77 -129.62
C GLN A 66 -2.65 93.07 -129.16
N ARG A 67 -1.48 93.61 -129.52
CA ARG A 67 -0.19 93.10 -129.02
C ARG A 67 -0.07 93.21 -127.51
N ARG A 68 -0.46 94.35 -126.93
CA ARG A 68 -0.49 94.55 -125.48
C ARG A 68 -1.41 93.56 -124.78
N HIS A 69 -2.62 93.35 -125.32
CA HIS A 69 -3.56 92.37 -124.79
C HIS A 69 -3.00 90.94 -124.89
N TYR A 70 -2.30 90.60 -125.97
CA TYR A 70 -1.65 89.30 -126.12
C TYR A 70 -0.53 89.11 -125.08
N GLU A 71 0.30 90.13 -124.86
CA GLU A 71 1.35 90.11 -123.84
C GLU A 71 0.77 90.00 -122.42
N GLU A 72 -0.29 90.74 -122.10
CA GLU A 72 -1.02 90.66 -120.81
C GLU A 72 -1.68 89.27 -120.63
N PHE A 73 -2.27 88.69 -121.68
CA PHE A 73 -2.86 87.36 -121.64
C PHE A 73 -1.80 86.26 -121.39
N ILE A 74 -0.64 86.35 -122.04
CA ILE A 74 0.46 85.41 -121.81
C ILE A 74 1.00 85.54 -120.38
N ALA A 75 1.14 86.76 -119.87
CA ALA A 75 1.56 87.00 -118.48
C ALA A 75 0.55 86.42 -117.48
N PHE A 76 -0.75 86.69 -117.68
CA PHE A 76 -1.83 86.13 -116.85
C PHE A 76 -1.84 84.59 -116.89
N ARG A 77 -1.68 83.99 -118.08
CA ARG A 77 -1.61 82.53 -118.22
C ARG A 77 -0.41 81.95 -117.48
N ALA A 78 0.76 82.57 -117.60
CA ALA A 78 1.96 82.13 -116.88
C ALA A 78 1.80 82.25 -115.36
N GLU A 79 1.13 83.30 -114.86
CA GLU A 79 0.83 83.47 -113.44
C GLU A 79 -0.19 82.43 -112.95
N ALA A 80 -1.24 82.16 -113.74
CA ALA A 80 -2.20 81.11 -113.44
C ALA A 80 -1.53 79.74 -113.38
N ASP A 81 -0.69 79.38 -114.37
CA ASP A 81 0.05 78.12 -114.40
C ASP A 81 0.97 77.98 -113.17
N ARG A 82 1.66 79.06 -112.77
CA ARG A 82 2.47 79.08 -111.54
C ARG A 82 1.63 78.85 -110.28
N ARG A 83 0.48 79.51 -110.16
CA ARG A 83 -0.44 79.32 -109.02
C ARG A 83 -1.02 77.90 -108.99
N PHE A 84 -1.35 77.34 -110.14
CA PHE A 84 -1.82 75.95 -110.24
C PHE A 84 -0.73 74.96 -109.82
N LEU A 85 0.52 75.16 -110.26
CA LEU A 85 1.65 74.34 -109.84
C LEU A 85 1.89 74.45 -108.33
N ALA A 86 1.92 75.67 -107.79
CA ALA A 86 2.08 75.88 -106.35
C ALA A 86 0.96 75.20 -105.54
N LEU A 87 -0.30 75.31 -105.98
CA LEU A 87 -1.42 74.65 -105.33
C LEU A 87 -1.31 73.11 -105.42
N GLN A 88 -0.83 72.57 -106.55
CA GLN A 88 -0.59 71.13 -106.69
C GLN A 88 0.51 70.65 -105.74
N GLU A 89 1.59 71.41 -105.59
CA GLU A 89 2.67 71.11 -104.64
C GLU A 89 2.17 71.17 -103.19
N GLU A 90 1.37 72.18 -102.83
CA GLU A 90 0.75 72.29 -101.50
C GLU A 90 -0.19 71.12 -101.19
N ILE A 91 -1.05 70.73 -102.15
CA ILE A 91 -1.94 69.58 -101.99
C ILE A 91 -1.14 68.28 -101.88
N ALA A 92 -0.08 68.11 -102.67
CA ALA A 92 0.80 66.94 -102.59
C ALA A 92 1.51 66.86 -101.23
N ALA A 93 2.02 67.98 -100.72
CA ALA A 93 2.65 68.07 -99.41
C ALA A 93 1.66 67.78 -98.28
N ALA A 94 0.45 68.37 -98.34
CA ALA A 94 -0.60 68.11 -97.37
C ALA A 94 -1.05 66.65 -97.36
N ARG A 95 -1.13 66.02 -98.55
CA ARG A 95 -1.44 64.58 -98.69
C ARG A 95 -0.33 63.71 -98.10
N ALA A 96 0.94 64.01 -98.38
CA ALA A 96 2.06 63.27 -97.81
C ALA A 96 2.12 63.36 -96.28
N GLU A 97 1.86 64.55 -95.73
CA GLU A 97 1.76 64.76 -94.28
C GLU A 97 0.56 64.01 -93.67
N ALA A 98 -0.59 64.01 -94.35
CA ALA A 98 -1.76 63.22 -93.91
C ALA A 98 -1.45 61.72 -93.92
N ASP A 99 -0.86 61.19 -94.99
CA ASP A 99 -0.46 59.79 -95.10
C ASP A 99 0.53 59.41 -93.98
N ARG A 100 1.49 60.30 -93.67
CA ARG A 100 2.42 60.11 -92.55
C ARG A 100 1.69 60.04 -91.20
N ARG A 101 0.80 60.98 -90.91
CA ARG A 101 0.03 60.99 -89.64
C ARG A 101 -0.87 59.77 -89.52
N PHE A 102 -1.47 59.32 -90.62
CA PHE A 102 -2.25 58.08 -90.63
C PHE A 102 -1.38 56.84 -90.36
N ALA A 103 -0.16 56.79 -90.90
CA ALA A 103 0.78 55.72 -90.60
C ALA A 103 1.20 55.73 -89.12
N GLU A 104 1.50 56.91 -88.56
CA GLU A 104 1.83 57.07 -87.13
C GLU A 104 0.66 56.68 -86.22
N LEU A 105 -0.58 57.04 -86.57
CA LEU A 105 -1.79 56.62 -85.85
C LEU A 105 -2.02 55.11 -85.94
N ALA A 106 -1.83 54.49 -87.11
CA ALA A 106 -1.97 53.05 -87.28
C ALA A 106 -0.92 52.29 -86.45
N GLU A 107 0.31 52.80 -86.38
CA GLU A 107 1.35 52.20 -85.53
C GLU A 107 1.03 52.37 -84.03
N ALA A 108 0.57 53.56 -83.61
CA ALA A 108 0.14 53.79 -82.24
C ALA A 108 -1.05 52.89 -81.84
N GLN A 109 -2.02 52.70 -82.74
CA GLN A 109 -3.13 51.77 -82.56
C GLN A 109 -2.62 50.34 -82.42
N ARG A 110 -1.74 49.88 -83.33
CA ARG A 110 -1.17 48.54 -83.27
C ARG A 110 -0.41 48.30 -81.96
N ARG A 111 0.39 49.25 -81.49
CA ARG A 111 1.09 49.16 -80.19
C ARG A 111 0.11 49.08 -79.03
N THR A 112 -1.01 49.80 -79.11
CA THR A 112 -2.07 49.75 -78.09
C THR A 112 -2.76 48.40 -78.07
N GLU A 113 -3.11 47.86 -79.24
CA GLU A 113 -3.70 46.51 -79.37
C GLU A 113 -2.74 45.42 -78.86
N GLU A 114 -1.46 45.50 -79.20
CA GLU A 114 -0.43 44.57 -78.70
C GLU A 114 -0.28 44.66 -77.17
N ASN A 115 -0.28 45.88 -76.60
CA ASN A 115 -0.23 46.07 -75.15
C ASN A 115 -1.48 45.54 -74.44
N LEU A 116 -2.67 45.75 -75.02
CA LEU A 116 -3.93 45.21 -74.50
C LEU A 116 -3.96 43.68 -74.58
N GLY A 117 -3.43 43.09 -75.65
CA GLY A 117 -3.26 41.64 -75.79
C GLY A 117 -2.38 41.07 -74.68
N ARG A 118 -1.19 41.64 -74.48
CA ARG A 118 -0.27 41.23 -73.39
C ARG A 118 -0.89 41.38 -72.01
N LEU A 119 -1.62 42.47 -71.77
CA LEU A 119 -2.30 42.70 -70.50
C LEU A 119 -3.40 41.65 -70.26
N SER A 120 -4.19 41.33 -71.29
CA SER A 120 -5.23 40.31 -71.23
C SER A 120 -4.65 38.92 -70.95
N GLU A 121 -3.53 38.56 -71.60
CA GLU A 121 -2.82 37.31 -71.35
C GLU A 121 -2.28 37.24 -69.91
N ALA A 122 -1.66 38.32 -69.42
CA ALA A 122 -1.18 38.40 -68.05
C ALA A 122 -2.33 38.28 -67.02
N PHE A 123 -3.48 38.91 -67.28
CA PHE A 123 -4.67 38.75 -66.44
C PHE A 123 -5.23 37.32 -66.46
N ALA A 124 -5.25 36.68 -67.63
CA ALA A 124 -5.69 35.29 -67.75
C ALA A 124 -4.76 34.34 -66.97
N ALA A 125 -3.44 34.52 -67.12
CA ALA A 125 -2.44 33.75 -66.38
C ALA A 125 -2.58 33.96 -64.86
N HIS A 126 -2.66 35.22 -64.41
CA HIS A 126 -2.80 35.52 -62.99
C HIS A 126 -4.10 34.99 -62.39
N ARG A 127 -5.21 35.05 -63.14
CA ARG A 127 -6.48 34.45 -62.72
C ARG A 127 -6.38 32.94 -62.59
N GLN A 128 -5.66 32.28 -63.50
CA GLN A 128 -5.44 30.84 -63.45
C GLN A 128 -4.61 30.45 -62.22
N GLU A 129 -3.49 31.14 -61.97
CA GLU A 129 -2.66 30.96 -60.77
C GLU A 129 -3.48 31.16 -59.48
N PHE A 130 -4.32 32.20 -59.44
CA PHE A 130 -5.19 32.45 -58.29
C PHE A 130 -6.19 31.32 -58.04
N LEU A 131 -6.79 30.77 -59.10
CA LEU A 131 -7.71 29.63 -58.99
C LEU A 131 -6.98 28.36 -58.52
N GLU A 132 -5.76 28.13 -58.98
CA GLU A 132 -4.93 27.01 -58.56
C GLU A 132 -4.53 27.11 -57.08
N HIS A 133 -4.05 28.28 -56.65
CA HIS A 133 -3.75 28.53 -55.24
C HIS A 133 -4.99 28.40 -54.35
N ARG A 134 -6.16 28.86 -54.82
CA ARG A 134 -7.42 28.68 -54.10
C ARG A 134 -7.77 27.20 -53.99
N ALA A 135 -7.68 26.44 -55.07
CA ALA A 135 -7.95 25.00 -55.06
C ALA A 135 -6.97 24.22 -54.16
N GLU A 136 -5.69 24.59 -54.15
CA GLU A 136 -4.70 24.02 -53.23
C GLU A 136 -5.02 24.35 -51.78
N THR A 137 -5.41 25.60 -51.51
CA THR A 137 -5.80 26.06 -50.17
C THR A 137 -7.04 25.30 -49.68
N ASP A 138 -8.07 25.17 -50.53
CA ASP A 138 -9.28 24.41 -50.23
C ASP A 138 -8.96 22.93 -49.95
N ARG A 139 -8.02 22.32 -50.69
CA ARG A 139 -7.54 20.96 -50.41
C ARG A 139 -6.83 20.86 -49.06
N ARG A 140 -5.89 21.77 -48.76
CA ARG A 140 -5.19 21.77 -47.45
C ARG A 140 -6.16 21.96 -46.29
N PHE A 141 -7.19 22.80 -46.44
CA PHE A 141 -8.24 22.94 -45.43
C PHE A 141 -9.09 21.67 -45.28
N ALA A 142 -9.40 20.97 -46.37
CA ALA A 142 -10.09 19.69 -46.29
C ALA A 142 -9.25 18.63 -45.57
N GLU A 143 -7.94 18.54 -45.88
CA GLU A 143 -7.01 17.64 -45.19
C GLU A 143 -6.88 17.96 -43.70
N LEU A 144 -6.81 19.24 -43.32
CA LEU A 144 -6.80 19.66 -41.92
C LEU A 144 -8.11 19.31 -41.21
N ALA A 145 -9.26 19.49 -41.87
CA ALA A 145 -10.56 19.12 -41.32
C ALA A 145 -10.68 17.60 -41.10
N GLU A 146 -10.17 16.78 -42.03
CA GLU A 146 -10.11 15.33 -41.86
C GLU A 146 -9.14 14.91 -40.75
N ALA A 147 -7.96 15.52 -40.68
CA ALA A 147 -7.01 15.27 -39.60
C ALA A 147 -7.63 15.62 -38.24
N GLN A 148 -8.32 16.76 -38.14
CA GLN A 148 -9.03 17.17 -36.93
C GLN A 148 -10.13 16.17 -36.56
N ARG A 149 -10.96 15.73 -37.51
CA ARG A 149 -11.99 14.69 -37.26
C ARG A 149 -11.37 13.39 -36.75
N ARG A 150 -10.26 12.93 -37.35
CA ARG A 150 -9.53 11.73 -36.87
C ARG A 150 -9.01 11.91 -35.44
N THR A 151 -8.50 13.10 -35.11
CA THR A 151 -8.07 13.42 -33.75
C THR A 151 -9.24 13.41 -32.77
N GLU A 152 -10.37 14.03 -33.13
CA GLU A 152 -11.60 14.03 -32.31
C GLU A 152 -12.14 12.61 -32.09
N GLU A 153 -12.18 11.77 -33.13
CA GLU A 153 -12.57 10.36 -33.02
C GLU A 153 -11.63 9.57 -32.10
N ASN A 154 -10.32 9.76 -32.24
CA ASN A 154 -9.34 9.10 -31.39
C ASN A 154 -9.46 9.55 -29.92
N LEU A 155 -9.72 10.83 -29.67
CA LEU A 155 -9.98 11.36 -28.33
C LEU A 155 -11.28 10.78 -27.75
N GLY A 156 -12.34 10.64 -28.57
CA GLY A 156 -13.58 9.97 -28.18
C GLY A 156 -13.34 8.52 -27.74
N ARG A 157 -12.65 7.73 -28.57
CA ARG A 157 -12.29 6.34 -28.25
C ARG A 157 -11.45 6.24 -26.98
N LEU A 158 -10.48 7.14 -26.80
CA LEU A 158 -9.64 7.17 -25.61
C LEU A 158 -10.47 7.50 -24.36
N SER A 159 -11.39 8.46 -24.45
CA SER A 159 -12.30 8.81 -23.36
C SER A 159 -13.22 7.65 -22.98
N GLU A 160 -13.75 6.92 -23.95
CA GLU A 160 -14.56 5.72 -23.73
C GLU A 160 -13.74 4.61 -23.06
N ALA A 161 -12.52 4.34 -23.53
CA ALA A 161 -11.61 3.38 -22.90
C ALA A 161 -11.25 3.76 -21.46
N PHE A 162 -11.01 5.05 -21.19
CA PHE A 162 -10.78 5.54 -19.82
C PHE A 162 -12.02 5.37 -18.93
N ALA A 163 -13.21 5.63 -19.44
CA ALA A 163 -14.45 5.44 -18.69
C ALA A 163 -14.67 3.96 -18.35
N ALA A 164 -14.46 3.06 -19.33
CA ALA A 164 -14.54 1.61 -19.12
C ALA A 164 -13.52 1.13 -18.08
N HIS A 165 -12.25 1.53 -18.22
CA HIS A 165 -11.21 1.13 -17.27
C HIS A 165 -11.46 1.67 -15.85
N ARG A 166 -11.97 2.90 -15.73
CA ARG A 166 -12.37 3.46 -14.43
C ARG A 166 -13.51 2.66 -13.80
N GLN A 167 -14.47 2.21 -14.60
CA GLN A 167 -15.57 1.39 -14.12
C GLN A 167 -15.07 0.02 -13.63
N GLU A 168 -14.23 -0.67 -14.41
CA GLU A 168 -13.58 -1.92 -13.99
C GLU A 168 -12.78 -1.76 -12.70
N PHE A 169 -12.03 -0.66 -12.57
CA PHE A 169 -11.28 -0.37 -11.35
C PHE A 169 -12.18 -0.19 -10.13
N LEU A 170 -13.31 0.51 -10.27
CA LEU A 170 -14.28 0.69 -9.20
C LEU A 170 -14.94 -0.64 -8.82
N GLU A 171 -15.23 -1.51 -9.78
CA GLU A 171 -15.78 -2.85 -9.55
C GLU A 171 -14.78 -3.74 -8.81
N HIS A 172 -13.51 -3.79 -9.26
CA HIS A 172 -12.45 -4.51 -8.55
C HIS A 172 -12.23 -3.99 -7.14
N ARG A 173 -12.29 -2.67 -6.94
CA ARG A 173 -12.18 -2.07 -5.61
C ARG A 173 -13.37 -2.47 -4.73
N ALA A 174 -14.59 -2.41 -5.24
CA ALA A 174 -15.77 -2.84 -4.50
C ALA A 174 -15.73 -4.34 -4.15
N GLU A 175 -15.24 -5.18 -5.06
CA GLU A 175 -15.01 -6.62 -4.79
C GLU A 175 -13.94 -6.83 -3.72
N THR A 176 -12.84 -6.07 -3.79
CA THR A 176 -11.76 -6.11 -2.79
C THR A 176 -12.27 -5.70 -1.41
N ASP A 177 -13.02 -4.60 -1.33
CA ASP A 177 -13.63 -4.12 -0.09
C ASP A 177 -14.59 -5.17 0.50
N ARG A 178 -15.38 -5.86 -0.35
CA ARG A 178 -16.23 -6.99 0.08
C ARG A 178 -15.42 -8.16 0.63
N ARG A 179 -14.38 -8.60 -0.07
CA ARG A 179 -13.51 -9.71 0.38
C ARG A 179 -12.82 -9.37 1.70
N PHE A 180 -12.39 -8.12 1.89
CA PHE A 180 -11.84 -7.66 3.16
C PHE A 180 -12.88 -7.65 4.29
N ALA A 181 -14.11 -7.22 4.01
CA ALA A 181 -15.20 -7.27 4.98
C ALA A 181 -15.51 -8.72 5.39
N GLU A 182 -15.60 -9.64 4.43
CA GLU A 182 -15.80 -11.07 4.69
C GLU A 182 -14.67 -11.66 5.53
N LEU A 183 -13.40 -11.33 5.23
CA LEU A 183 -12.25 -11.78 6.03
C LEU A 183 -12.30 -11.21 7.45
N ALA A 184 -12.68 -9.94 7.61
CA ALA A 184 -12.82 -9.32 8.92
C ALA A 184 -13.94 -9.98 9.74
N GLU A 185 -15.08 -10.28 9.12
CA GLU A 185 -16.16 -11.03 9.77
C GLU A 185 -15.75 -12.46 10.13
N ALA A 186 -15.06 -13.17 9.25
CA ALA A 186 -14.54 -14.50 9.51
C ALA A 186 -13.54 -14.50 10.69
N GLN A 187 -12.64 -13.51 10.74
CA GLN A 187 -11.75 -13.33 11.89
C GLN A 187 -12.52 -13.01 13.16
N ARG A 188 -13.54 -12.15 13.10
CA ARG A 188 -14.37 -11.83 14.27
C ARG A 188 -15.06 -13.06 14.82
N ARG A 189 -15.67 -13.88 13.95
CA ARG A 189 -16.29 -15.16 14.33
C ARG A 189 -15.29 -16.12 14.96
N HIS A 190 -14.10 -16.27 14.35
CA HIS A 190 -13.07 -17.13 14.91
C HIS A 190 -12.57 -16.62 16.27
N TYR A 191 -12.49 -15.30 16.47
CA TYR A 191 -12.12 -14.72 17.77
C TYR A 191 -13.23 -14.95 18.82
N GLU A 192 -14.49 -14.74 18.45
CA GLU A 192 -15.66 -15.02 19.29
C GLU A 192 -15.71 -16.52 19.69
N GLU A 193 -15.52 -17.42 18.74
CA GLU A 193 -15.44 -18.88 18.98
C GLU A 193 -14.26 -19.24 19.88
N PHE A 194 -13.08 -18.64 19.68
CA PHE A 194 -11.92 -18.88 20.53
C PHE A 194 -12.16 -18.43 21.97
N ILE A 195 -12.77 -17.25 22.17
CA ILE A 195 -13.14 -16.77 23.51
C ILE A 195 -14.18 -17.68 24.15
N ALA A 196 -15.19 -18.13 23.41
CA ALA A 196 -16.19 -19.07 23.90
C ALA A 196 -15.55 -20.42 24.29
N PHE A 197 -14.70 -20.98 23.43
CA PHE A 197 -13.94 -22.19 23.71
C PHE A 197 -13.06 -22.05 24.96
N ARG A 198 -12.35 -20.93 25.09
CA ARG A 198 -11.50 -20.66 26.25
C ARG A 198 -12.32 -20.54 27.54
N ALA A 199 -13.46 -19.84 27.50
CA ALA A 199 -14.36 -19.74 28.64
C ALA A 199 -14.94 -21.11 29.03
N GLU A 200 -15.26 -21.97 28.06
CA GLU A 200 -15.71 -23.33 28.34
C GLU A 200 -14.59 -24.21 28.91
N ALA A 201 -13.37 -24.10 28.38
CA ALA A 201 -12.20 -24.80 28.90
C ALA A 201 -11.89 -24.39 30.35
N ASP A 202 -11.93 -23.09 30.66
CA ASP A 202 -11.74 -22.57 32.02
C ASP A 202 -12.82 -23.10 32.97
N ARG A 203 -14.09 -23.15 32.54
CA ARG A 203 -15.18 -23.76 33.33
C ARG A 203 -14.95 -25.25 33.59
N ARG A 204 -14.58 -26.03 32.57
CA ARG A 204 -14.29 -27.47 32.73
C ARG A 204 -13.10 -27.71 33.64
N PHE A 205 -12.07 -26.87 33.55
CA PHE A 205 -10.90 -26.97 34.41
C PHE A 205 -11.24 -26.66 35.87
N LEU A 206 -12.04 -25.62 36.13
CA LEU A 206 -12.54 -25.32 37.47
C LEU A 206 -13.39 -26.45 38.02
N ALA A 207 -14.32 -26.99 37.24
CA ALA A 207 -15.15 -28.13 37.65
C ALA A 207 -14.29 -29.36 38.01
N LEU A 208 -13.26 -29.67 37.21
CA LEU A 208 -12.33 -30.77 37.48
C LEU A 208 -11.52 -30.52 38.76
N GLN A 209 -11.08 -29.27 39.00
CA GLN A 209 -10.38 -28.90 40.24
C GLN A 209 -11.27 -29.11 41.47
N GLU A 210 -12.54 -28.70 41.40
CA GLU A 210 -13.51 -28.91 42.48
C GLU A 210 -13.77 -30.40 42.72
N GLU A 211 -13.91 -31.20 41.66
CA GLU A 211 -14.09 -32.66 41.77
C GLU A 211 -12.88 -33.34 42.42
N ILE A 212 -11.66 -32.98 42.00
CA ILE A 212 -10.42 -33.50 42.60
C ILE A 212 -10.31 -33.07 44.07
N ALA A 213 -10.65 -31.82 44.39
CA ALA A 213 -10.63 -31.34 45.76
C ALA A 213 -11.65 -32.09 46.64
N ALA A 214 -12.85 -32.34 46.15
CA ALA A 214 -13.88 -33.12 46.84
C ALA A 214 -13.44 -34.57 47.06
N ALA A 215 -12.91 -35.23 46.01
CA ALA A 215 -12.39 -36.59 46.11
C ALA A 215 -11.23 -36.70 47.11
N ARG A 216 -10.35 -35.69 47.14
CA ARG A 216 -9.24 -35.62 48.09
C ARG A 216 -9.74 -35.44 49.52
N ALA A 217 -10.70 -34.54 49.74
CA ALA A 217 -11.30 -34.34 51.07
C ALA A 217 -12.01 -35.61 51.58
N GLU A 218 -12.69 -36.35 50.70
CA GLU A 218 -13.29 -37.63 51.06
C GLU A 218 -12.23 -38.70 51.37
N ALA A 219 -11.15 -38.76 50.59
CA ALA A 219 -10.04 -39.66 50.87
C ALA A 219 -9.40 -39.36 52.24
N ASP A 220 -9.12 -38.08 52.53
CA ASP A 220 -8.56 -37.64 53.82
C ASP A 220 -9.47 -38.03 55.00
N ARG A 221 -10.80 -37.91 54.85
CA ARG A 221 -11.77 -38.38 55.85
C ARG A 221 -11.70 -39.88 56.07
N ARG A 222 -11.72 -40.68 54.99
CA ARG A 222 -11.64 -42.15 55.08
C ARG A 222 -10.33 -42.60 55.72
N PHE A 223 -9.21 -41.94 55.41
CA PHE A 223 -7.92 -42.22 56.05
C PHE A 223 -7.93 -41.88 57.55
N ALA A 224 -8.54 -40.77 57.96
CA ALA A 224 -8.66 -40.41 59.37
C ALA A 224 -9.49 -41.43 60.16
N GLU A 225 -10.61 -41.89 59.58
CA GLU A 225 -11.46 -42.94 60.18
C GLU A 225 -10.69 -44.25 60.34
N LEU A 226 -9.94 -44.66 59.30
CA LEU A 226 -9.10 -45.85 59.34
C LEU A 226 -8.02 -45.76 60.42
N ALA A 227 -7.34 -44.61 60.52
CA ALA A 227 -6.33 -44.37 61.54
C ALA A 227 -6.90 -44.49 62.96
N GLN A 228 -8.09 -43.94 63.21
CA GLN A 228 -8.77 -44.07 64.50
C GLN A 228 -9.22 -45.51 64.79
N ALA A 229 -9.65 -46.25 63.78
CA ALA A 229 -10.04 -47.66 63.95
C ALA A 229 -8.83 -48.52 64.33
N ILE A 230 -7.69 -48.31 63.66
CA ILE A 230 -6.42 -48.97 63.97
C ILE A 230 -5.98 -48.62 65.39
N HIS A 231 -5.97 -47.34 65.77
CA HIS A 231 -5.56 -46.93 67.12
C HIS A 231 -6.40 -47.58 68.23
N ARG A 232 -7.73 -47.67 68.03
CA ARG A 232 -8.63 -48.36 68.97
C ARG A 232 -8.43 -49.87 69.03
N LEU A 233 -7.99 -50.49 67.94
CA LEU A 233 -7.65 -51.91 67.93
C LEU A 233 -6.34 -52.17 68.67
N THR A 234 -5.33 -51.33 68.42
CA THR A 234 -4.03 -51.41 69.11
C THR A 234 -4.20 -51.25 70.62
N GLY A 235 -4.96 -50.25 71.08
CA GLY A 235 -5.21 -50.06 72.52
C GLY A 235 -5.89 -51.27 73.19
N ARG A 236 -6.88 -51.88 72.54
CA ARG A 236 -7.53 -53.10 73.06
C ARG A 236 -6.59 -54.30 73.15
N LEU A 237 -5.64 -54.43 72.21
CA LEU A 237 -4.65 -55.50 72.25
C LEU A 237 -3.66 -55.30 73.41
N GLU A 238 -3.26 -54.07 73.68
CA GLU A 238 -2.39 -53.74 74.82
C GLU A 238 -3.07 -54.01 76.16
N ASP A 239 -4.35 -53.65 76.31
CA ASP A 239 -5.11 -53.90 77.54
C ASP A 239 -5.28 -55.41 77.79
N HIS A 240 -5.64 -56.20 76.77
CA HIS A 240 -5.73 -57.66 76.89
C HIS A 240 -4.38 -58.31 77.24
N ALA A 241 -3.26 -57.76 76.74
CA ALA A 241 -1.93 -58.26 77.10
C ALA A 241 -1.63 -58.03 78.59
N ARG A 242 -2.05 -56.89 79.16
CA ARG A 242 -1.92 -56.60 80.60
C ARG A 242 -2.78 -57.53 81.45
N ASP A 243 -4.06 -57.71 81.10
CA ASP A 243 -4.98 -58.58 81.85
C ASP A 243 -4.49 -60.03 81.92
N LEU A 244 -3.89 -60.54 80.83
CA LEU A 244 -3.30 -61.89 80.80
C LEU A 244 -2.07 -62.03 81.71
N SER A 245 -1.27 -60.97 81.86
CA SER A 245 -0.12 -60.98 82.76
C SER A 245 -0.55 -61.02 84.23
N ASP A 246 -1.59 -60.26 84.59
CA ASP A 246 -2.13 -60.25 85.95
C ASP A 246 -2.76 -61.59 86.35
N LEU A 247 -3.51 -62.22 85.46
CA LEU A 247 -4.10 -63.55 85.70
C LEU A 247 -3.04 -64.63 85.96
N LYS A 248 -1.90 -64.59 85.24
CA LYS A 248 -0.79 -65.54 85.44
C LYS A 248 -0.18 -65.42 86.84
N ARG A 249 -0.02 -64.20 87.35
CA ARG A 249 0.51 -63.94 88.69
C ARG A 249 -0.45 -64.46 89.77
N MET A 250 -1.74 -64.09 89.69
CA MET A 250 -2.75 -64.51 90.67
C MET A 250 -2.85 -66.04 90.82
N ARG A 251 -2.78 -66.78 89.70
CA ARG A 251 -2.87 -68.24 89.72
C ARG A 251 -1.67 -68.89 90.40
N LEU A 252 -0.47 -68.34 90.25
CA LEU A 252 0.75 -68.93 90.80
C LEU A 252 0.84 -68.74 92.32
N GLU A 253 0.50 -67.55 92.82
CA GLU A 253 0.47 -67.27 94.26
C GLU A 253 -0.52 -68.19 95.00
N ALA A 254 -1.71 -68.42 94.42
CA ALA A 254 -2.70 -69.33 95.00
C ALA A 254 -2.17 -70.76 95.14
N LEU A 255 -1.50 -71.28 94.10
CA LEU A 255 -0.96 -72.65 94.10
C LEU A 255 0.05 -72.87 95.22
N TYR A 256 1.00 -71.96 95.43
CA TYR A 256 2.03 -72.12 96.47
C TYR A 256 1.51 -71.92 97.89
N ARG A 257 0.40 -71.18 98.07
CA ARG A 257 -0.25 -71.01 99.37
C ARG A 257 -1.09 -72.22 99.76
N GLU A 258 -1.79 -72.84 98.82
CA GLU A 258 -2.67 -73.98 99.07
C GLU A 258 -1.89 -75.30 99.24
N GLU A 259 -0.77 -75.46 98.52
CA GLU A 259 0.00 -76.70 98.50
C GLU A 259 1.26 -76.65 99.38
N VAL A 260 1.08 -77.02 100.65
CA VAL A 260 2.17 -77.16 101.64
C VAL A 260 3.18 -78.25 101.24
N SER A 261 2.80 -79.12 100.30
CA SER A 261 3.61 -80.20 99.76
C SER A 261 4.92 -79.70 99.14
N PHE A 262 4.94 -78.48 98.57
CA PHE A 262 6.12 -77.88 97.95
C PHE A 262 7.29 -77.67 98.92
N PHE A 263 7.01 -77.41 100.20
CA PHE A 263 8.04 -77.11 101.22
C PHE A 263 8.51 -78.34 102.00
N ARG A 264 7.88 -79.52 101.79
CA ARG A 264 8.21 -80.78 102.51
C ARG A 264 9.65 -81.25 102.36
N ARG A 265 10.34 -80.83 101.29
CA ARG A 265 11.75 -81.17 101.08
C ARG A 265 12.66 -80.45 102.09
N LEU A 266 12.32 -79.21 102.45
CA LEU A 266 13.09 -78.36 103.35
C LEU A 266 12.65 -78.51 104.81
N LEU A 267 11.34 -78.56 105.05
CA LEU A 267 10.75 -78.59 106.39
C LEU A 267 9.98 -79.89 106.68
N ARG A 268 10.14 -80.42 107.89
CA ARG A 268 9.17 -81.33 108.52
C ARG A 268 8.08 -80.51 109.20
N ARG A 269 6.84 -80.97 109.13
CA ARG A 269 5.66 -80.27 109.69
C ARG A 269 5.57 -78.81 109.21
N ALA A 270 5.81 -78.60 107.91
CA ALA A 270 5.66 -77.30 107.28
C ALA A 270 4.22 -76.78 107.50
N SER A 271 4.09 -75.54 107.92
CA SER A 271 2.82 -74.86 108.13
C SER A 271 2.95 -73.41 107.65
N PRO A 272 2.17 -72.99 106.63
CA PRO A 272 2.10 -71.60 106.25
C PRO A 272 1.60 -70.73 107.40
N ILE A 273 2.29 -69.63 107.65
CA ILE A 273 1.84 -68.60 108.57
C ILE A 273 0.85 -67.70 107.83
N SER A 274 -0.33 -67.50 108.42
CA SER A 274 -1.34 -66.60 107.84
C SER A 274 -0.83 -65.17 107.75
N GLY A 275 -1.36 -64.39 106.80
CA GLY A 275 -1.00 -62.97 106.65
C GLY A 275 -1.19 -62.16 107.92
N GLU A 276 -2.26 -62.41 108.66
CA GLU A 276 -2.53 -61.77 109.96
C GLU A 276 -1.45 -62.08 111.00
N ARG A 277 -1.04 -63.36 111.13
CA ARG A 277 0.00 -63.75 112.07
C ARG A 277 1.37 -63.22 111.64
N LYS A 278 1.65 -63.17 110.34
CA LYS A 278 2.86 -62.55 109.78
C LYS A 278 2.93 -61.06 110.12
N GLY A 279 1.82 -60.33 110.01
CA GLY A 279 1.72 -58.93 110.44
C GLY A 279 2.05 -58.77 111.92
N ARG A 280 1.39 -59.54 112.79
CA ARG A 280 1.65 -59.51 114.25
C ARG A 280 3.11 -59.79 114.61
N ILE A 281 3.77 -60.74 113.94
CA ILE A 281 5.20 -61.02 114.15
C ILE A 281 6.06 -59.78 113.90
N LEU A 282 5.75 -59.01 112.85
CA LEU A 282 6.49 -57.80 112.53
C LEU A 282 6.18 -56.69 113.55
N ASP A 283 4.90 -56.48 113.88
CA ASP A 283 4.49 -55.47 114.86
C ASP A 283 5.15 -55.73 116.23
N GLU A 284 5.07 -56.97 116.74
CA GLU A 284 5.71 -57.40 117.98
C GLU A 284 7.24 -57.26 117.94
N ALA A 285 7.87 -57.36 116.76
CA ALA A 285 9.29 -57.16 116.60
C ALA A 285 9.70 -55.69 116.57
N VAL A 286 8.86 -54.82 115.98
CA VAL A 286 9.04 -53.36 116.03
C VAL A 286 8.88 -52.85 117.46
N GLU A 287 7.82 -53.27 118.16
CA GLU A 287 7.59 -52.90 119.57
C GLU A 287 8.74 -53.35 120.48
N ALA A 288 9.30 -54.53 120.22
CA ALA A 288 10.47 -55.05 120.93
C ALA A 288 11.80 -54.41 120.50
N GLY A 289 11.81 -53.51 119.51
CA GLY A 289 13.01 -52.85 118.99
C GLY A 289 13.97 -53.77 118.21
N ARG A 290 13.51 -54.94 117.77
CA ARG A 290 14.32 -55.94 117.03
C ARG A 290 14.46 -55.58 115.55
N ILE A 291 13.48 -54.87 115.01
CA ILE A 291 13.46 -54.31 113.64
C ILE A 291 12.86 -52.90 113.67
N THR A 292 13.08 -52.11 112.62
CA THR A 292 12.47 -50.79 112.44
C THR A 292 11.12 -50.86 111.72
N GLU A 293 10.27 -49.82 111.84
CA GLU A 293 9.02 -49.71 111.07
C GLU A 293 9.27 -49.81 109.56
N GLN A 294 10.34 -49.17 109.06
CA GLN A 294 10.71 -49.25 107.65
C GLN A 294 11.08 -50.67 107.21
N GLU A 295 11.79 -51.43 108.07
CA GLU A 295 12.08 -52.84 107.80
C GLU A 295 10.81 -53.70 107.84
N ALA A 296 9.87 -53.40 108.74
CA ALA A 296 8.58 -54.07 108.77
C ALA A 296 7.78 -53.83 107.48
N ASP A 297 7.70 -52.59 107.00
CA ASP A 297 7.05 -52.24 105.73
C ASP A 297 7.70 -52.92 104.51
N GLN A 298 9.02 -53.09 104.53
CA GLN A 298 9.75 -53.81 103.47
C GLN A 298 9.49 -55.31 103.49
N ALA A 299 9.27 -55.90 104.67
CA ALA A 299 9.03 -57.33 104.86
C ALA A 299 7.54 -57.72 104.78
N ALA A 300 6.63 -56.80 105.07
CA ALA A 300 5.19 -57.02 105.06
C ALA A 300 4.65 -57.62 103.74
N PRO A 301 5.13 -57.21 102.54
CA PRO A 301 4.65 -57.75 101.27
C PRO A 301 5.25 -59.12 100.91
N LEU A 302 5.97 -59.79 101.82
CA LEU A 302 6.43 -61.17 101.60
C LEU A 302 5.26 -62.08 101.22
N ASP A 303 5.36 -62.79 100.10
CA ASP A 303 4.21 -63.56 99.58
C ASP A 303 3.79 -64.68 100.51
N LEU A 304 4.77 -65.37 101.11
CA LEU A 304 4.52 -66.50 102.01
C LEU A 304 5.64 -66.67 103.05
N LEU A 305 5.23 -66.81 104.31
CA LEU A 305 6.11 -67.22 105.41
C LEU A 305 5.70 -68.62 105.87
N VAL A 306 6.63 -69.56 105.94
CA VAL A 306 6.33 -70.95 106.31
C VAL A 306 7.14 -71.33 107.54
N GLU A 307 6.51 -71.88 108.57
CA GLU A 307 7.20 -72.41 109.74
C GLU A 307 7.29 -73.94 109.71
N GLY A 308 8.33 -74.50 110.31
CA GLY A 308 8.47 -75.94 110.48
C GLY A 308 9.73 -76.31 111.23
N PHE A 309 10.15 -77.57 111.08
CA PHE A 309 11.36 -78.11 111.67
C PHE A 309 12.35 -78.53 110.59
N HIS A 310 13.63 -78.18 110.78
CA HIS A 310 14.71 -78.62 109.92
C HIS A 310 14.73 -80.15 109.84
N ARG A 311 14.82 -80.68 108.62
CA ARG A 311 14.55 -82.10 108.37
C ARG A 311 15.50 -83.06 109.07
N ARG A 312 16.76 -82.66 109.30
CA ARG A 312 17.82 -83.50 109.86
C ARG A 312 18.21 -83.19 111.31
N GLU A 313 17.97 -81.96 111.77
CA GLU A 313 18.58 -81.44 113.01
C GLU A 313 17.55 -81.05 114.08
N ASP A 314 16.28 -81.42 113.88
CA ASP A 314 15.15 -81.19 114.80
C ASP A 314 15.09 -79.79 115.45
N ARG A 315 15.61 -78.77 114.75
CA ARG A 315 15.55 -77.35 115.11
C ARG A 315 14.46 -76.62 114.35
N ARG A 316 13.88 -75.57 114.93
CA ARG A 316 12.83 -74.77 114.27
C ARG A 316 13.43 -73.93 113.14
N LEU A 317 12.79 -73.95 111.98
CA LEU A 317 13.22 -73.22 110.77
C LEU A 317 12.01 -72.58 110.11
N TYR A 318 12.19 -71.37 109.62
CA TYR A 318 11.21 -70.64 108.84
C TYR A 318 11.72 -70.45 107.41
N LEU A 319 10.80 -70.34 106.46
CA LEU A 319 11.09 -69.99 105.07
C LEU A 319 10.39 -68.69 104.74
N ALA A 320 11.13 -67.69 104.29
CA ALA A 320 10.58 -66.50 103.67
C ALA A 320 10.59 -66.70 102.15
N VAL A 321 9.40 -66.78 101.54
CA VAL A 321 9.21 -67.20 100.16
C VAL A 321 8.65 -66.04 99.33
N GLU A 322 9.39 -65.64 98.29
CA GLU A 322 8.90 -64.83 97.17
C GLU A 322 8.37 -65.73 96.06
N ILE A 323 7.23 -65.40 95.46
CA ILE A 323 6.57 -66.19 94.43
C ILE A 323 6.52 -65.40 93.13
N SER A 324 7.13 -65.93 92.07
CA SER A 324 7.14 -65.27 90.75
C SER A 324 6.99 -66.28 89.63
N TRP A 325 6.34 -65.92 88.52
CA TRP A 325 6.25 -66.82 87.36
C TRP A 325 7.62 -67.01 86.72
N LEU A 326 8.34 -65.93 86.47
CA LEU A 326 9.73 -65.92 86.05
C LEU A 326 10.51 -65.09 87.08
N GLY A 327 11.27 -65.75 87.94
CA GLY A 327 12.01 -65.07 88.99
C GLY A 327 13.21 -64.31 88.43
N ASP A 328 13.28 -63.02 88.70
CA ASP A 328 14.37 -62.15 88.30
C ASP A 328 15.36 -61.86 89.47
N THR A 329 16.32 -60.95 89.25
CA THR A 329 17.28 -60.61 90.29
C THR A 329 16.64 -59.86 91.47
N GLU A 330 15.54 -59.14 91.25
CA GLU A 330 14.81 -58.43 92.31
C GLU A 330 14.07 -59.42 93.20
N ASP A 331 13.42 -60.45 92.64
CA ASP A 331 12.82 -61.54 93.42
C ASP A 331 13.82 -62.18 94.39
N VAL A 332 15.06 -62.40 93.92
CA VAL A 332 16.13 -62.98 94.74
C VAL A 332 16.61 -62.02 95.83
N ARG A 333 16.73 -60.72 95.52
CA ARG A 333 17.09 -59.69 96.52
C ARG A 333 16.03 -59.60 97.59
N ARG A 334 14.75 -59.48 97.19
CA ARG A 334 13.60 -59.41 98.09
C ARG A 334 13.55 -60.62 99.01
N ALA A 335 13.69 -61.84 98.47
CA ALA A 335 13.68 -63.05 99.29
C ALA A 335 14.76 -63.00 100.37
N ARG A 336 16.00 -62.62 100.01
CA ARG A 336 17.11 -62.50 100.96
C ARG A 336 16.88 -61.41 102.01
N GLU A 337 16.54 -60.21 101.58
CA GLU A 337 16.33 -59.06 102.47
C GLU A 337 15.20 -59.34 103.47
N ARG A 338 14.07 -59.84 102.98
CA ARG A 338 12.90 -60.16 103.82
C ARG A 338 13.20 -61.31 104.77
N ALA A 339 13.92 -62.35 104.33
CA ALA A 339 14.37 -63.41 105.23
C ALA A 339 15.24 -62.88 106.37
N THR A 340 16.16 -61.94 106.09
CA THR A 340 17.02 -61.33 107.10
C THR A 340 16.21 -60.48 108.11
N ILE A 341 15.17 -59.80 107.66
CA ILE A 341 14.25 -59.05 108.54
C ILE A 341 13.45 -60.03 109.41
N PHE A 342 12.82 -61.05 108.83
CA PHE A 342 12.07 -62.06 109.59
C PHE A 342 12.96 -62.85 110.54
N ALA A 343 14.24 -63.08 110.23
CA ALA A 343 15.15 -63.77 111.12
C ALA A 343 15.37 -63.00 112.43
N ARG A 344 15.46 -61.66 112.34
CA ARG A 344 15.50 -60.77 113.51
C ARG A 344 14.16 -60.68 114.20
N ALA A 345 13.06 -60.61 113.45
CA ALA A 345 11.71 -60.49 114.01
C ALA A 345 11.24 -61.74 114.77
N LEU A 346 11.67 -62.93 114.33
CA LEU A 346 11.32 -64.20 114.97
C LEU A 346 12.38 -64.69 115.96
N GLU A 347 13.55 -64.05 115.97
CA GLU A 347 14.77 -64.54 116.65
C GLU A 347 15.02 -66.03 116.34
N ALA A 348 14.81 -66.39 115.08
CA ALA A 348 14.87 -67.75 114.59
C ALA A 348 15.53 -67.79 113.23
N GLU A 349 15.99 -68.97 112.84
CA GLU A 349 16.55 -69.15 111.51
C GLU A 349 15.45 -69.04 110.44
N VAL A 350 15.67 -68.16 109.46
CA VAL A 350 14.80 -67.99 108.30
C VAL A 350 15.63 -68.18 107.04
N TRP A 351 15.27 -69.16 106.22
CA TRP A 351 15.88 -69.31 104.90
C TRP A 351 15.13 -68.47 103.86
N PRO A 352 15.85 -67.70 103.04
CA PRO A 352 15.24 -67.06 101.88
C PRO A 352 15.00 -68.07 100.78
N VAL A 353 13.81 -67.98 100.19
CA VAL A 353 13.35 -68.88 99.14
C VAL A 353 12.70 -68.04 98.03
N VAL A 354 13.00 -68.37 96.79
CA VAL A 354 12.20 -67.95 95.63
C VAL A 354 11.48 -69.17 95.09
N ALA A 355 10.17 -69.09 94.97
CA ALA A 355 9.31 -70.09 94.35
C ALA A 355 8.93 -69.61 92.95
N ALA A 356 9.54 -70.20 91.91
CA ALA A 356 9.31 -69.76 90.53
C ALA A 356 9.39 -70.90 89.53
N LYS A 357 8.63 -70.78 88.42
CA LYS A 357 8.67 -71.78 87.32
C LYS A 357 10.02 -71.81 86.63
N ALA A 358 10.68 -70.66 86.55
CA ALA A 358 12.06 -70.52 86.12
C ALA A 358 12.69 -69.31 86.83
N LEU A 359 13.99 -69.36 87.04
CA LEU A 359 14.79 -68.17 87.33
C LEU A 359 15.54 -67.74 86.06
N THR A 360 15.64 -66.44 85.83
CA THR A 360 16.54 -65.89 84.80
C THR A 360 18.00 -66.26 85.12
N SER A 361 18.86 -66.33 84.10
CA SER A 361 20.27 -66.65 84.28
C SER A 361 20.98 -65.74 85.31
N PRO A 362 20.76 -64.40 85.31
CA PRO A 362 21.30 -63.51 86.35
C PRO A 362 20.73 -63.80 87.74
N ALA A 363 19.44 -64.12 87.84
CA ALA A 363 18.79 -64.46 89.11
C ALA A 363 19.36 -65.75 89.71
N ARG A 364 19.61 -66.78 88.90
CA ARG A 364 20.26 -68.02 89.37
C ARG A 364 21.63 -67.75 89.96
N ALA A 365 22.46 -66.96 89.27
CA ALA A 365 23.79 -66.59 89.76
C ALA A 365 23.70 -65.79 91.07
N LEU A 366 22.76 -64.85 91.15
CA LEU A 366 22.54 -64.06 92.35
C LEU A 366 22.04 -64.90 93.52
N ALA A 367 21.15 -65.86 93.29
CA ALA A 367 20.62 -66.75 94.32
C ALA A 367 21.71 -67.60 94.94
N ARG A 368 22.67 -68.12 94.16
CA ARG A 368 23.83 -68.84 94.73
C ARG A 368 24.65 -67.92 95.63
N ARG A 369 24.99 -66.73 95.12
CA ARG A 369 25.82 -65.75 95.82
C ARG A 369 25.18 -65.27 97.11
N LEU A 370 23.89 -64.98 97.06
CA LEU A 370 23.10 -64.54 98.20
C LEU A 370 22.53 -65.72 98.97
N GLY A 371 22.91 -66.98 98.76
CA GLY A 371 22.43 -68.13 99.54
C GLY A 371 20.90 -68.32 99.57
N VAL A 372 20.20 -67.96 98.50
CA VAL A 372 18.73 -68.06 98.36
C VAL A 372 18.37 -69.41 97.76
N TRP A 373 17.44 -70.10 98.39
CA TRP A 373 16.91 -71.38 97.89
C TRP A 373 15.96 -71.13 96.74
N TRP A 374 15.93 -72.03 95.77
CA TRP A 374 14.95 -71.99 94.70
C TRP A 374 14.02 -73.20 94.81
N ILE A 375 12.72 -72.95 94.81
CA ILE A 375 11.70 -73.97 94.68
C ILE A 375 11.09 -73.88 93.28
N GLN A 376 11.13 -75.00 92.57
CA GLN A 376 10.50 -75.18 91.26
C GLN A 376 9.62 -76.42 91.33
N ASP A 377 8.31 -76.24 91.27
CA ASP A 377 7.33 -77.35 91.19
C ASP A 377 7.56 -78.44 92.26
N GLY A 378 7.89 -78.03 93.49
CA GLY A 378 8.13 -78.91 94.64
C GLY A 378 9.49 -79.56 94.72
N GLN A 379 10.37 -79.29 93.75
CA GLN A 379 11.79 -79.52 93.89
C GLN A 379 12.42 -78.30 94.59
N ALA A 380 13.27 -78.56 95.58
CA ALA A 380 14.02 -77.52 96.26
C ALA A 380 15.49 -77.68 95.90
N PHE A 381 16.08 -76.61 95.38
CA PHE A 381 17.49 -76.51 95.05
C PHE A 381 18.19 -75.72 96.13
N ALA A 382 19.18 -76.33 96.80
CA ALA A 382 20.07 -75.59 97.68
C ALA A 382 20.83 -74.54 96.87
N PRO A 383 21.28 -73.42 97.48
CA PRO A 383 21.94 -72.34 96.74
C PRO A 383 23.13 -72.80 95.88
N HIS A 384 23.86 -73.83 96.32
CA HIS A 384 24.98 -74.42 95.59
C HIS A 384 24.56 -75.49 94.56
N GLU A 385 23.33 -76.01 94.65
CA GLU A 385 22.75 -77.00 93.73
C GLU A 385 21.91 -76.36 92.62
N ILE A 386 21.68 -75.04 92.66
CA ILE A 386 20.96 -74.31 91.61
C ILE A 386 21.73 -74.48 90.28
N PRO A 387 21.14 -75.07 89.23
CA PRO A 387 21.82 -75.38 87.98
C PRO A 387 22.54 -74.16 87.40
N GLU A 388 23.83 -74.30 87.05
CA GLU A 388 24.58 -73.24 86.37
C GLU A 388 23.86 -72.78 85.11
N PRO A 389 23.90 -71.48 84.78
CA PRO A 389 23.29 -71.00 83.55
C PRO A 389 23.97 -71.72 82.38
N SER A 390 23.23 -72.56 81.66
CA SER A 390 23.72 -73.11 80.41
C SER A 390 23.82 -71.98 79.38
N PHE A 391 24.88 -71.98 78.58
CA PHE A 391 24.97 -71.06 77.44
C PHE A 391 23.82 -71.37 76.48
N GLY A 392 22.77 -70.55 76.49
CA GLY A 392 21.65 -70.67 75.55
C GLY A 392 20.24 -70.45 76.11
N GLU A 393 20.04 -70.20 77.41
CA GLU A 393 18.69 -69.86 77.90
C GLU A 393 18.36 -68.36 77.72
N PRO A 394 17.16 -68.04 77.22
CA PRO A 394 16.80 -66.71 76.74
C PRO A 394 16.83 -65.67 77.87
N SER A 395 17.59 -64.60 77.63
CA SER A 395 17.51 -63.34 78.34
C SER A 395 16.11 -62.76 78.16
N ALA A 396 15.35 -62.69 79.25
CA ALA A 396 14.02 -62.10 79.27
C ALA A 396 14.11 -60.55 79.26
N GLU A 397 14.29 -59.99 78.07
CA GLU A 397 13.86 -58.63 77.74
C GLU A 397 13.00 -58.74 76.48
N GLY A 398 11.70 -58.60 76.67
CA GLY A 398 10.66 -58.59 75.64
C GLY A 398 9.42 -57.93 76.20
#